data_AF-A0A1F3K3J3-F1
#
_entry.id   AF-A0A1F3K3J3-F1
#
_cell.length_a   1.000
_cell.length_b   1.000
_cell.length_c   1.000
_cell.angle_alpha   90.00
_cell.angle_beta   90.00
_cell.angle_gamma   90.00
#
_symmetry.space_group_name_H-M   'P 1'
#
loop_
_entity.id
_entity.type
_entity.pdbx_description
1 polymer ?
#
loop_
_entity_poly.entity_id
_entity_poly.type
_entity_poly.pdbx_seq_one_letter_code
_entity_poly.pdbx_strand_id
1 'polypeptide(L)'
;MEYSISLSEILVALLIILSSGLGFIIREQKEKIKSIKSQLSEKKYKLYYDIFSLFFDIIKSGKGMKKENDKILGTKIIDIKKDLLIYAPDLIVKKFIEWNRFVSNHEGDIKHAKLFLELFLLIRKDMGFPKTLVNESDILKIIMTTDTDVAQLKQMIEL
;
A
#
# COMPACT_ATOMS: atom_id res chain seq x y z
N MET A 1 58.35 36.33 9.84
CA MET A 1 57.64 35.17 10.43
C MET A 1 57.53 34.13 9.33
N GLU A 2 58.42 33.14 9.35
CA GLU A 2 58.33 31.98 8.45
C GLU A 2 57.34 30.98 9.06
N TYR A 3 56.22 30.76 8.38
CA TYR A 3 55.29 29.70 8.74
C TYR A 3 55.82 28.38 8.17
N SER A 4 56.39 27.52 9.02
CA SER A 4 56.69 26.13 8.64
C SER A 4 55.41 25.30 8.78
N ILE A 5 54.72 25.05 7.66
CA ILE A 5 53.55 24.16 7.64
C ILE A 5 54.01 22.75 8.00
N SER A 6 53.44 22.19 9.07
CA SER A 6 53.73 20.82 9.50
C SER A 6 53.03 19.80 8.59
N LEU A 7 53.66 18.65 8.36
CA LEU A 7 53.09 17.53 7.61
C LEU A 7 51.75 17.06 8.23
N SER A 8 51.58 17.21 9.55
CA SER A 8 50.32 16.95 10.25
C SER A 8 49.19 17.90 9.83
N GLU A 9 49.49 19.17 9.55
CA GLU A 9 48.49 20.17 9.16
C GLU A 9 47.96 19.89 7.74
N ILE A 10 48.85 19.48 6.82
CA ILE A 10 48.47 19.06 5.47
C ILE A 10 47.59 17.79 5.52
N LEU A 11 47.94 16.82 6.37
CA LEU A 11 47.14 15.62 6.57
C LEU A 11 45.74 15.94 7.11
N VAL A 12 45.64 16.82 8.10
CA VAL A 12 44.35 17.25 8.66
C VAL A 12 43.51 17.95 7.61
N ALA A 13 44.09 18.87 6.83
CA ALA A 13 43.38 19.55 5.74
C ALA A 13 42.86 18.56 4.69
N LEU A 14 43.68 17.58 4.30
CA LEU A 14 43.29 16.53 3.35
C LEU A 14 42.15 15.66 3.90
N LEU A 15 42.20 15.30 5.19
CA LEU A 15 41.13 14.55 5.85
C LEU A 15 39.82 15.33 5.91
N ILE A 16 39.85 16.64 6.15
CA ILE A 16 38.66 17.50 6.16
C ILE A 16 38.02 17.53 4.77
N ILE A 17 38.83 17.70 3.72
CA ILE A 17 38.35 17.72 2.33
C ILE A 17 37.71 16.37 1.97
N LEU A 18 38.40 15.26 2.26
CA LEU A 18 37.89 13.92 1.99
C LEU A 18 36.60 13.62 2.76
N SER A 19 36.56 13.95 4.06
CA SER A 19 35.39 13.73 4.90
C SER A 19 34.18 14.55 4.42
N SER A 20 34.41 15.80 4.03
CA SER A 20 33.37 16.67 3.49
C SER A 20 32.84 16.16 2.14
N GLY A 21 33.74 15.71 1.25
CA GLY A 21 33.38 15.13 -0.04
C GLY A 21 32.55 13.85 0.11
N LEU A 22 32.97 12.93 0.98
CA LEU A 22 32.22 11.70 1.29
C LEU A 22 30.85 12.01 1.90
N GLY A 23 30.80 12.97 2.84
CA GLY A 23 29.55 13.43 3.45
C GLY A 23 28.55 13.95 2.41
N PHE A 24 29.03 14.75 1.45
CA PHE A 24 28.22 15.26 0.35
C PHE A 24 27.66 14.14 -0.54
N ILE A 25 28.51 13.18 -0.95
CA ILE A 25 28.09 12.05 -1.79
C ILE A 25 27.02 11.21 -1.07
N ILE A 26 27.23 10.89 0.21
CA ILE A 26 26.26 10.10 1.00
C ILE A 26 24.93 10.87 1.11
N ARG A 27 24.98 12.18 1.33
CA ARG A 27 23.80 13.03 1.44
C ARG A 27 22.99 13.03 0.14
N GLU A 28 23.64 13.28 -0.99
CA GLU A 28 23.02 13.25 -2.32
C GLU A 28 22.33 11.92 -2.61
N GLN A 29 22.99 10.80 -2.33
CA GLN A 29 22.41 9.46 -2.51
C GLN A 29 21.19 9.24 -1.61
N LYS A 30 21.26 9.67 -0.34
CA LYS A 30 20.14 9.59 0.60
C LYS A 30 18.96 10.43 0.13
N GLU A 31 19.19 11.65 -0.37
CA GLU A 31 18.14 12.53 -0.88
C GLU A 31 17.45 11.94 -2.12
N LYS A 32 18.21 11.36 -3.06
CA LYS A 32 17.65 10.65 -4.22
C LYS A 32 16.80 9.45 -3.82
N ILE A 33 17.31 8.59 -2.94
CA ILE A 33 16.56 7.43 -2.43
C ILE A 33 15.30 7.88 -1.69
N LYS A 34 15.40 8.94 -0.87
CA LYS A 34 14.26 9.49 -0.15
C LYS A 34 13.19 10.02 -1.11
N SER A 35 13.60 10.75 -2.16
CA SER A 35 12.70 11.25 -3.20
C SER A 35 11.98 10.10 -3.92
N ILE A 36 12.71 9.08 -4.37
CA ILE A 36 12.14 7.89 -5.02
C ILE A 36 11.15 7.19 -4.09
N LYS A 37 11.53 6.98 -2.82
CA LYS A 37 10.66 6.36 -1.81
C LYS A 37 9.40 7.18 -1.54
N SER A 38 9.52 8.51 -1.49
CA SER A 38 8.38 9.42 -1.30
C SER A 38 7.41 9.32 -2.45
N GLN A 39 7.91 9.43 -3.69
CA GLN A 39 7.08 9.31 -4.89
C GLN A 39 6.40 7.94 -4.98
N LEU A 40 7.14 6.86 -4.72
CA LEU A 40 6.57 5.52 -4.68
C LEU A 40 5.50 5.39 -3.60
N SER A 41 5.73 5.96 -2.41
CA SER A 41 4.76 5.97 -1.32
C SER A 41 3.46 6.70 -1.70
N GLU A 42 3.56 7.83 -2.40
CA GLU A 42 2.40 8.57 -2.89
C GLU A 42 1.60 7.76 -3.92
N LYS A 43 2.29 7.09 -4.86
CA LYS A 43 1.63 6.22 -5.85
C LYS A 43 0.96 5.01 -5.19
N LYS A 44 1.63 4.37 -4.23
CA LYS A 44 1.05 3.28 -3.42
C LYS A 44 -0.18 3.75 -2.65
N TYR A 45 -0.11 4.91 -2.00
CA TYR A 45 -1.25 5.48 -1.28
C TYR A 45 -2.47 5.65 -2.19
N LYS A 46 -2.27 6.25 -3.38
CA LYS A 46 -3.34 6.41 -4.36
C LYS A 46 -3.92 5.06 -4.79
N LEU A 47 -3.06 4.12 -5.17
CA LEU A 47 -3.49 2.77 -5.59
C LEU A 47 -4.33 2.09 -4.50
N TYR A 48 -3.86 2.12 -3.25
CA TYR A 48 -4.57 1.50 -2.15
C TYR A 48 -5.89 2.19 -1.88
N TYR A 49 -5.92 3.53 -1.89
CA TYR A 49 -7.16 4.29 -1.83
C TYR A 49 -8.14 3.87 -2.93
N ASP A 50 -7.68 3.70 -4.17
CA ASP A 50 -8.53 3.27 -5.29
C ASP A 50 -9.10 1.85 -5.07
N ILE A 51 -8.30 0.93 -4.51
CA ILE A 51 -8.77 -0.42 -4.09
C ILE A 51 -9.84 -0.33 -2.99
N PHE A 52 -9.59 0.45 -1.93
CA PHE A 52 -10.57 0.67 -0.86
C PHE A 52 -11.86 1.29 -1.42
N SER A 53 -11.73 2.31 -2.28
CA SER A 53 -12.87 2.98 -2.88
C SER A 53 -13.69 2.05 -3.75
N LEU A 54 -13.06 1.26 -4.63
CA LEU A 54 -13.74 0.26 -5.45
C LEU A 54 -14.67 -0.62 -4.60
N PHE A 55 -14.19 -1.06 -3.45
CA PHE A 55 -14.99 -1.89 -2.54
C PHE A 55 -16.16 -1.17 -1.90
N PHE A 56 -15.93 0.02 -1.36
CA PHE A 56 -17.03 0.80 -0.79
C PHE A 56 -18.06 1.18 -1.86
N ASP A 57 -17.65 1.33 -3.11
CA ASP A 57 -18.55 1.61 -4.22
C ASP A 57 -19.38 0.36 -4.61
N ILE A 58 -18.78 -0.84 -4.55
CA ILE A 58 -19.51 -2.12 -4.68
C ILE A 58 -20.55 -2.26 -3.55
N ILE A 59 -20.18 -1.99 -2.29
CA ILE A 59 -21.12 -2.05 -1.15
C ILE A 59 -22.26 -1.05 -1.31
N LYS A 60 -21.96 0.21 -1.68
CA LYS A 60 -23.00 1.24 -1.90
C LYS A 60 -23.96 0.82 -3.00
N SER A 61 -23.44 0.18 -4.06
CA SER A 61 -24.25 -0.35 -5.16
C SER A 61 -25.15 -1.48 -4.71
N GLY A 62 -24.63 -2.44 -3.94
CA GLY A 62 -25.43 -3.53 -3.36
C GLY A 62 -26.51 -3.06 -2.38
N LYS A 63 -26.26 -1.98 -1.62
CA LYS A 63 -27.25 -1.37 -0.70
C LYS A 63 -28.25 -0.44 -1.41
N GLY A 64 -28.20 -0.31 -2.73
CA GLY A 64 -29.10 0.57 -3.50
C GLY A 64 -28.88 2.07 -3.26
N MET A 65 -27.80 2.47 -2.59
CA MET A 65 -27.50 3.88 -2.27
C MET A 65 -26.95 4.66 -3.47
N LYS A 66 -26.33 3.96 -4.43
CA LYS A 66 -25.89 4.51 -5.72
C LYS A 66 -25.94 3.38 -6.75
N LYS A 67 -26.62 3.56 -7.88
CA LYS A 67 -26.34 2.72 -9.06
C LYS A 67 -25.08 3.26 -9.72
N GLU A 68 -23.91 2.77 -9.35
CA GLU A 68 -22.75 3.01 -10.19
C GLU A 68 -22.96 2.33 -11.54
N ASN A 69 -22.57 3.02 -12.61
CA ASN A 69 -22.58 2.46 -13.95
C ASN A 69 -21.49 1.38 -14.04
N ASP A 70 -21.83 0.17 -14.45
CA ASP A 70 -20.90 -0.96 -14.61
C ASP A 70 -19.65 -0.59 -15.43
N LYS A 71 -19.80 0.33 -16.39
CA LYS A 71 -18.69 0.87 -17.19
C LYS A 71 -17.67 1.65 -16.34
N ILE A 72 -18.13 2.38 -15.33
CA ILE A 72 -17.27 3.15 -14.41
C ILE A 72 -16.49 2.19 -13.51
N LEU A 73 -17.15 1.18 -12.94
CA LEU A 73 -16.51 0.14 -12.14
C LEU A 73 -15.46 -0.63 -12.95
N GLY A 74 -15.79 -1.02 -14.19
CA GLY A 74 -14.86 -1.70 -15.09
C GLY A 74 -13.61 -0.87 -15.40
N THR A 75 -13.78 0.43 -15.67
CA THR A 75 -12.65 1.35 -15.92
C THR A 75 -11.75 1.47 -14.70
N LYS A 76 -12.35 1.62 -13.50
CA LYS A 76 -11.62 1.70 -12.23
C LYS A 76 -10.80 0.44 -11.95
N ILE A 77 -11.36 -0.74 -12.22
CA ILE A 77 -10.64 -2.01 -12.08
C ILE A 77 -9.42 -2.08 -13.02
N ILE A 78 -9.55 -1.61 -14.26
CA ILE A 78 -8.44 -1.57 -15.22
C ILE A 78 -7.32 -0.65 -14.72
N ASP A 79 -7.67 0.53 -14.20
CA ASP A 79 -6.69 1.46 -13.65
C ASP A 79 -5.97 0.89 -12.42
N ILE A 80 -6.72 0.25 -11.52
CA ILE A 80 -6.13 -0.46 -10.37
C ILE A 80 -5.17 -1.56 -10.83
N LYS A 81 -5.54 -2.36 -11.85
CA LYS A 81 -4.68 -3.41 -12.39
C LYS A 81 -3.38 -2.85 -12.94
N LYS A 82 -3.44 -1.75 -13.69
CA LYS A 82 -2.26 -1.05 -14.21
C LYS A 82 -1.36 -0.58 -13.06
N ASP A 83 -1.93 0.10 -12.06
CA ASP A 83 -1.15 0.66 -10.96
C ASP A 83 -0.58 -0.43 -10.02
N LEU A 84 -1.30 -1.55 -9.82
CA LEU A 84 -0.80 -2.74 -9.10
C LEU A 84 0.50 -3.28 -9.70
N LEU A 85 0.55 -3.41 -11.03
CA LEU A 85 1.72 -3.96 -11.74
C LEU A 85 2.97 -3.08 -11.60
N ILE A 86 2.80 -1.78 -11.35
CA ILE A 86 3.91 -0.83 -11.28
C ILE A 86 4.35 -0.61 -9.83
N TYR A 87 3.40 -0.46 -8.90
CA TYR A 87 3.68 0.11 -7.58
C TYR A 87 3.50 -0.86 -6.41
N ALA A 88 2.73 -1.95 -6.56
CA ALA A 88 2.41 -2.82 -5.45
C ALA A 88 3.45 -3.93 -5.22
N PRO A 89 3.67 -4.34 -3.96
CA PRO A 89 4.43 -5.55 -3.64
C PRO A 89 3.76 -6.83 -4.17
N ASP A 90 4.57 -7.83 -4.48
CA ASP A 90 4.13 -9.13 -5.01
C ASP A 90 2.99 -9.79 -4.22
N LEU A 91 3.03 -9.71 -2.89
CA LEU A 91 1.99 -10.31 -2.04
C LEU A 91 0.62 -9.66 -2.26
N ILE A 92 0.59 -8.34 -2.42
CA ILE A 92 -0.64 -7.57 -2.68
C ILE A 92 -1.13 -7.87 -4.10
N VAL A 93 -0.23 -7.90 -5.08
CA VAL A 93 -0.56 -8.27 -6.47
C VAL A 93 -1.17 -9.66 -6.53
N LYS A 94 -0.53 -10.66 -5.91
CA LYS A 94 -1.02 -12.05 -5.88
C LYS A 94 -2.38 -12.16 -5.20
N LYS A 95 -2.59 -11.51 -4.05
CA LYS A 95 -3.87 -11.53 -3.33
C LYS A 95 -4.98 -10.84 -4.13
N PHE A 96 -4.67 -9.75 -4.85
CA PHE A 96 -5.62 -9.11 -5.75
C PHE A 96 -5.97 -10.01 -6.94
N ILE A 97 -5.00 -10.70 -7.54
CA ILE A 97 -5.25 -11.68 -8.62
C ILE A 97 -6.16 -12.79 -8.14
N GLU A 98 -5.90 -13.34 -6.94
CA GLU A 98 -6.72 -14.36 -6.30
C GLU A 98 -8.17 -13.89 -6.15
N TRP A 99 -8.38 -12.71 -5.56
CA TRP A 99 -9.70 -12.11 -5.43
C TRP A 99 -10.37 -11.88 -6.79
N ASN A 100 -9.68 -11.24 -7.75
CA ASN A 100 -10.27 -10.89 -9.04
C ASN A 100 -10.69 -12.14 -9.83
N ARG A 101 -9.86 -13.18 -9.83
CA ARG A 101 -10.19 -14.47 -10.47
C ARG A 101 -11.31 -15.19 -9.75
N PHE A 102 -11.34 -15.15 -8.42
CA PHE A 102 -12.40 -15.77 -7.65
C PHE A 102 -13.75 -15.17 -8.01
N VAL A 103 -13.86 -13.83 -8.01
CA VAL A 103 -15.10 -13.11 -8.37
C VAL A 103 -15.54 -13.43 -9.80
N SER A 104 -14.60 -13.47 -10.76
CA SER A 104 -14.93 -13.79 -12.15
C SER A 104 -15.38 -15.23 -12.36
N ASN A 105 -14.94 -16.17 -11.53
CA ASN A 105 -15.25 -17.60 -11.68
C ASN A 105 -16.44 -18.06 -10.81
N HIS A 106 -16.77 -17.32 -9.75
CA HIS A 106 -17.80 -17.65 -8.77
C HIS A 106 -18.71 -16.44 -8.57
N GLU A 107 -19.45 -16.07 -9.62
CA GLU A 107 -20.33 -14.91 -9.58
C GLU A 107 -21.37 -15.03 -8.45
N GLY A 108 -21.47 -13.99 -7.62
CA GLY A 108 -22.38 -13.94 -6.47
C GLY A 108 -21.91 -14.70 -5.23
N ASP A 109 -20.75 -15.37 -5.24
CA ASP A 109 -20.24 -16.08 -4.07
C ASP A 109 -19.61 -15.12 -3.04
N ILE A 110 -20.26 -15.01 -1.89
CA ILE A 110 -19.86 -14.12 -0.79
C ILE A 110 -18.48 -14.42 -0.20
N LYS A 111 -17.92 -15.61 -0.42
CA LYS A 111 -16.57 -15.99 0.05
C LYS A 111 -15.48 -15.06 -0.48
N HIS A 112 -15.71 -14.38 -1.60
CA HIS A 112 -14.79 -13.35 -2.10
C HIS A 112 -14.53 -12.24 -1.07
N ALA A 113 -15.46 -12.00 -0.13
CA ALA A 113 -15.30 -11.00 0.92
C ALA A 113 -14.14 -11.33 1.85
N LYS A 114 -13.89 -12.61 2.15
CA LYS A 114 -12.73 -13.03 2.97
C LYS A 114 -11.40 -12.71 2.29
N LEU A 115 -11.25 -13.11 1.02
CA LEU A 115 -10.06 -12.78 0.20
C LEU A 115 -9.79 -11.28 0.16
N PHE A 116 -10.87 -10.50 0.18
CA PHE A 116 -10.81 -9.07 0.17
C PHE A 116 -10.41 -8.46 1.54
N LEU A 117 -10.91 -9.00 2.65
CA LEU A 117 -10.47 -8.61 4.00
C LEU A 117 -8.97 -8.91 4.21
N GLU A 118 -8.51 -10.06 3.72
CA GLU A 118 -7.09 -10.42 3.73
C GLU A 118 -6.24 -9.43 2.91
N LEU A 119 -6.74 -8.99 1.74
CA LEU A 119 -6.07 -7.96 0.93
C LEU A 119 -5.91 -6.64 1.71
N PHE A 120 -6.94 -6.22 2.45
CA PHE A 120 -6.86 -5.03 3.30
C PHE A 120 -5.81 -5.15 4.39
N LEU A 121 -5.68 -6.33 5.01
CA LEU A 121 -4.62 -6.56 6.00
C LEU A 121 -3.22 -6.48 5.39
N LEU A 122 -3.02 -7.04 4.19
CA LEU A 122 -1.75 -6.92 3.48
C LEU A 122 -1.42 -5.46 3.15
N ILE A 123 -2.40 -4.70 2.67
CA ILE A 123 -2.24 -3.27 2.39
C ILE A 123 -1.89 -2.49 3.66
N ARG A 124 -2.56 -2.74 4.79
CA ARG A 124 -2.22 -2.08 6.07
C ARG A 124 -0.79 -2.38 6.50
N LYS A 125 -0.34 -3.62 6.35
CA LYS A 125 1.05 -4.02 6.66
C LYS A 125 2.06 -3.27 5.78
N ASP A 126 1.80 -3.13 4.49
CA ASP A 126 2.66 -2.36 3.57
C ASP A 126 2.64 -0.85 3.85
N MET A 127 1.51 -0.31 4.32
CA MET A 127 1.33 1.12 4.65
C MET A 127 1.96 1.56 5.98
N GLY A 128 2.88 0.76 6.55
CA GLY A 128 3.62 1.12 7.75
C GLY A 128 3.07 0.52 9.04
N PHE A 129 2.12 -0.41 8.98
CA PHE A 129 1.61 -1.14 10.15
C PHE A 129 1.95 -2.64 10.11
N PRO A 130 3.25 -3.04 10.08
CA PRO A 130 3.65 -4.43 9.90
C PRO A 130 3.18 -5.36 11.04
N LYS A 131 3.01 -4.82 12.25
CA LYS A 131 2.53 -5.54 13.45
C LYS A 131 1.09 -5.14 13.82
N THR A 132 0.26 -4.86 12.82
CA THR A 132 -1.14 -4.48 13.09
C THR A 132 -1.86 -5.59 13.88
N LEU A 133 -2.57 -5.19 14.93
CA LEU A 133 -3.44 -6.08 15.71
C LEU A 133 -4.84 -6.18 15.11
N VAL A 134 -5.15 -5.34 14.12
CA VAL A 134 -6.40 -5.37 13.37
C VAL A 134 -6.45 -6.67 12.59
N ASN A 135 -7.53 -7.42 12.76
CA ASN A 135 -7.83 -8.63 11.99
C ASN A 135 -9.03 -8.41 11.05
N GLU A 136 -9.38 -9.43 10.29
CA GLU A 136 -10.50 -9.44 9.34
C GLU A 136 -11.84 -9.13 10.02
N SER A 137 -12.04 -9.64 11.24
CA SER A 137 -13.23 -9.38 12.05
C SER A 137 -13.34 -7.90 12.45
N ASP A 138 -12.25 -7.26 12.83
CA ASP A 138 -12.24 -5.84 13.17
C ASP A 138 -12.56 -4.95 11.97
N ILE A 139 -12.03 -5.32 10.80
CA ILE A 139 -12.36 -4.65 9.54
C ILE A 139 -13.85 -4.83 9.23
N LEU A 140 -14.40 -6.03 9.45
CA LEU A 140 -15.81 -6.30 9.22
C LEU A 140 -16.73 -5.43 10.09
N LYS A 141 -16.35 -5.20 11.35
CA LYS A 141 -17.05 -4.29 12.28
C LYS A 141 -17.01 -2.82 11.84
N ILE A 142 -16.03 -2.41 11.03
CA ILE A 142 -16.00 -1.06 10.43
C ILE A 142 -16.98 -0.97 9.27
N ILE A 143 -17.09 -2.04 8.49
CA ILE A 143 -17.93 -2.09 7.28
C ILE A 143 -19.41 -2.26 7.63
N MET A 144 -19.71 -3.06 8.65
CA MET A 144 -21.05 -3.40 9.09
C MET A 144 -21.48 -2.56 10.29
N THR A 145 -22.78 -2.30 10.39
CA THR A 145 -23.35 -1.41 11.41
C THR A 145 -23.70 -2.14 12.70
N THR A 146 -24.08 -3.42 12.63
CA THR A 146 -24.56 -4.19 13.79
C THR A 146 -23.73 -5.46 14.03
N ASP A 147 -23.58 -5.86 15.29
CA ASP A 147 -22.88 -7.09 15.65
C ASP A 147 -23.57 -8.35 15.08
N THR A 148 -24.89 -8.31 14.89
CA THR A 148 -25.66 -9.38 14.27
C THR A 148 -25.24 -9.59 12.82
N ASP A 149 -25.11 -8.51 12.04
CA ASP A 149 -24.68 -8.58 10.63
C ASP A 149 -23.24 -9.10 10.52
N VAL A 150 -22.38 -8.67 11.46
CA VAL A 150 -20.99 -9.15 11.55
C VAL A 150 -20.97 -10.66 11.81
N ALA A 151 -21.76 -11.17 12.76
CA ALA A 151 -21.81 -12.59 13.09
C ALA A 151 -22.33 -13.44 11.92
N GLN A 152 -23.41 -12.99 11.26
CA GLN A 152 -23.98 -13.67 10.09
C GLN A 152 -22.95 -13.75 8.96
N LEU A 153 -22.30 -12.64 8.62
CA LEU A 153 -21.35 -12.62 7.51
C LEU A 153 -20.10 -13.45 7.81
N LYS A 154 -19.59 -13.44 9.05
CA LYS A 154 -18.49 -14.33 9.46
C LYS A 154 -18.81 -15.81 9.20
N GLN A 155 -20.02 -16.23 9.56
CA GLN A 155 -20.45 -17.60 9.34
C GLN A 155 -20.51 -17.94 7.83
N MET A 156 -21.00 -17.01 7.01
CA MET A 156 -21.10 -17.20 5.55
C MET A 156 -19.74 -17.27 4.84
N ILE A 157 -18.73 -16.56 5.34
CA ILE A 157 -17.40 -16.48 4.72
C ILE A 157 -16.35 -17.36 5.42
N GLU A 158 -16.77 -18.18 6.38
CA GLU A 158 -15.92 -19.09 7.15
C GLU A 158 -14.75 -18.36 7.84
N LEU A 159 -15.09 -17.36 8.65
CA LEU A 159 -14.17 -16.52 9.43
C LEU A 159 -14.35 -16.64 10.93
#